data_AF-A0A7T2S3H8-F1
#
_entry.id   AF-A0A7T2S3H8-F1
#
_cell.length_a   1.000
_cell.length_b   1.000
_cell.length_c   1.000
_cell.angle_alpha   90.00
_cell.angle_beta   90.00
_cell.angle_gamma   90.00
#
_symmetry.space_group_name_H-M   'P 1'
#
loop_
_entity.id
_entity.type
_entity.pdbx_description
1 polymer ?
#
loop_
_entity_poly.entity_id
_entity_poly.type
_entity_poly.pdbx_seq_one_letter_code
_entity_poly.pdbx_strand_id
1 'polypeptide(L)'
;MKKYIYLIFGLLVIVAILAVYRIKNEGGGDGREIVAEKSVNASLNAEGLDAIKNEADQVGGHGLGRAKPGEGGGIYDTKNLKEYYERVKKNPQNGGYFYAQAAITSCRQKVSLLTMPQSGFSSENIVREKQILAQNKLRELCQGFSDADIKESYIDLQRNGRNLGDPLIIAQQDMIDSSTKEEFESSLKNIFAKKDVYLASSVWPNFGKIRGFDGSGKNEFFFEGESYSTDRELTIYQAAWQIVPCVSGVRCEMGSDTVLMATCVDEGVCMETREGLVEHQFGSDKASYRKAVDLARKLSNAVEQGRYQLFLPPQ
;
A
#
# COMPACT_ATOMS: atom_id res chain seq x y z
N MET A 1 -15.76 24.82 -32.49
CA MET A 1 -16.21 23.52 -33.04
C MET A 1 -15.09 22.50 -33.21
N LYS A 2 -13.96 22.80 -33.87
CA LYS A 2 -12.88 21.80 -34.11
C LYS A 2 -12.28 21.14 -32.85
N LYS A 3 -12.23 21.83 -31.69
CA LYS A 3 -11.70 21.26 -30.44
C LYS A 3 -12.57 20.15 -29.81
N TYR A 4 -13.89 20.15 -30.05
CA TYR A 4 -14.79 19.14 -29.49
C TYR A 4 -14.81 17.84 -30.30
N ILE A 5 -14.47 17.91 -31.59
CA ILE A 5 -14.42 16.74 -32.49
C ILE A 5 -13.29 15.78 -32.07
N TYR A 6 -12.12 16.30 -31.68
CA TYR A 6 -10.99 15.46 -31.22
C TYR A 6 -11.26 14.78 -29.87
N LEU A 7 -12.02 15.44 -28.99
CA LEU A 7 -12.38 14.90 -27.68
C LEU A 7 -13.38 13.73 -27.81
N ILE A 8 -14.35 13.86 -28.73
CA ILE A 8 -15.31 12.79 -29.05
C ILE A 8 -14.60 11.61 -29.74
N PHE A 9 -13.68 11.88 -30.68
CA PHE A 9 -12.92 10.82 -31.34
C PHE A 9 -11.99 10.07 -30.37
N GLY A 10 -11.32 10.77 -29.45
CA GLY A 10 -10.49 10.13 -28.42
C GLY A 10 -11.30 9.19 -27.52
N LEU A 11 -12.51 9.61 -27.14
CA LEU A 11 -13.39 8.81 -26.29
C LEU A 11 -13.91 7.55 -27.01
N LEU A 12 -14.23 7.65 -28.31
CA LEU A 12 -14.64 6.51 -29.12
C LEU A 12 -13.51 5.48 -29.33
N VAL A 13 -12.27 5.94 -29.49
CA VAL A 13 -11.10 5.05 -29.61
C VAL A 13 -10.85 4.29 -28.30
N ILE A 14 -10.97 4.95 -27.14
CA ILE A 14 -10.82 4.31 -25.83
C ILE A 14 -11.89 3.24 -25.62
N VAL A 15 -13.15 3.53 -25.95
CA VAL A 15 -14.26 2.56 -25.83
C VAL A 15 -14.03 1.35 -26.75
N ALA A 16 -13.55 1.56 -27.98
CA ALA A 16 -13.23 0.48 -28.90
C ALA A 16 -12.08 -0.42 -28.40
N ILE A 17 -11.02 0.17 -27.82
CA ILE A 17 -9.90 -0.58 -27.24
C ILE A 17 -10.38 -1.45 -26.07
N LEU A 18 -11.22 -0.89 -25.17
CA LEU A 18 -11.78 -1.63 -24.04
C LEU A 18 -12.71 -2.77 -24.49
N ALA A 19 -13.51 -2.56 -25.54
CA ALA A 19 -14.37 -3.62 -26.10
C ALA A 19 -13.55 -4.77 -26.69
N VAL A 20 -12.46 -4.48 -27.42
CA VAL A 20 -11.56 -5.51 -27.96
C VAL A 20 -10.84 -6.28 -26.85
N TYR A 21 -10.41 -5.58 -25.79
CA TYR A 21 -9.76 -6.21 -24.64
C TYR A 21 -10.70 -7.19 -23.91
N ARG A 22 -11.99 -6.83 -23.80
CA ARG A 22 -13.01 -7.68 -23.16
C ARG A 22 -13.30 -8.94 -23.98
N ILE A 23 -13.45 -8.81 -25.30
CA ILE A 23 -13.68 -9.94 -26.22
C ILE A 23 -12.49 -10.92 -26.18
N LYS A 24 -11.26 -10.40 -26.06
CA LYS A 24 -10.06 -11.25 -26.01
C LYS A 24 -9.92 -12.06 -24.71
N ASN A 25 -10.48 -11.56 -23.62
CA ASN A 25 -10.44 -12.24 -22.32
C ASN A 25 -11.60 -13.22 -22.11
N GLU A 26 -12.72 -13.07 -22.83
CA GLU A 26 -13.88 -13.97 -22.71
C GLU A 26 -13.84 -15.15 -23.70
N GLY A 27 -12.95 -15.14 -24.70
CA GLY A 27 -12.90 -16.15 -25.77
C GLY A 27 -11.90 -17.30 -25.60
N GLY A 28 -11.25 -17.44 -24.44
CA GLY A 28 -10.15 -18.41 -24.22
C GLY A 28 -10.55 -19.64 -23.40
N GLY A 29 -11.70 -20.24 -23.67
CA GLY A 29 -12.11 -21.51 -23.06
C GLY A 29 -11.88 -22.67 -24.02
N ASP A 30 -10.73 -23.34 -23.91
CA ASP A 30 -10.65 -24.74 -24.34
C ASP A 30 -9.53 -25.52 -23.63
N GLY A 31 -9.94 -26.65 -23.05
CA GLY A 31 -9.14 -27.84 -22.73
C GLY A 31 -7.82 -27.69 -21.97
N ARG A 32 -7.86 -27.69 -20.63
CA ARG A 32 -6.80 -28.34 -19.85
C ARG A 32 -7.35 -29.35 -18.86
N GLU A 33 -6.86 -30.55 -19.09
CA GLU A 33 -6.97 -31.79 -18.34
C GLU A 33 -6.73 -31.56 -16.83
N ILE A 34 -7.69 -32.03 -16.02
CA ILE A 34 -7.61 -32.02 -14.56
C ILE A 34 -6.60 -33.10 -14.17
N VAL A 35 -5.34 -32.72 -14.01
CA VAL A 35 -4.38 -33.51 -13.24
C VAL A 35 -4.69 -33.27 -11.77
N ALA A 36 -5.22 -34.29 -11.11
CA ALA A 36 -5.45 -34.30 -9.67
C ALA A 36 -4.15 -33.97 -8.93
N GLU A 37 -4.09 -32.77 -8.34
CA GLU A 37 -3.00 -32.36 -7.45
C GLU A 37 -3.07 -33.20 -6.17
N LYS A 38 -2.11 -34.11 -6.07
CA LYS A 38 -1.80 -34.86 -4.87
C LYS A 38 -1.36 -33.85 -3.81
N SER A 39 -2.11 -33.76 -2.72
CA SER A 39 -1.81 -32.93 -1.55
C SER A 39 -0.36 -33.11 -1.09
N VAL A 40 0.49 -32.13 -1.38
CA VAL A 40 1.82 -32.02 -0.78
C VAL A 40 1.68 -31.13 0.45
N ASN A 41 1.40 -31.77 1.59
CA ASN A 41 1.78 -31.25 2.89
C ASN A 41 3.31 -31.26 2.96
N ALA A 42 3.95 -30.23 2.39
CA ALA A 42 5.36 -29.94 2.63
C ALA A 42 5.44 -28.83 3.67
N SER A 43 5.68 -29.24 4.91
CA SER A 43 6.56 -28.59 5.89
C SER A 43 6.98 -27.16 5.51
N LEU A 44 6.23 -26.17 5.99
CA LEU A 44 6.77 -24.83 6.22
C LEU A 44 7.87 -24.97 7.27
N ASN A 45 9.12 -24.96 6.85
CA ASN A 45 10.26 -25.02 7.76
C ASN A 45 10.26 -23.77 8.64
N ALA A 46 10.02 -23.96 9.93
CA ALA A 46 10.05 -22.95 10.98
C ALA A 46 11.37 -22.13 11.01
N GLU A 47 12.45 -22.68 10.48
CA GLU A 47 13.80 -22.09 10.48
C GLU A 47 13.88 -20.75 9.72
N GLY A 48 13.05 -20.52 8.69
CA GLY A 48 13.03 -19.25 7.95
C GLY A 48 12.34 -18.11 8.71
N LEU A 49 11.34 -18.44 9.54
CA LEU A 49 10.62 -17.47 10.37
C LEU A 49 11.37 -17.21 11.70
N ASP A 50 12.00 -18.23 12.28
CA ASP A 50 12.76 -18.10 13.54
C ASP A 50 14.06 -17.29 13.36
N ALA A 51 14.70 -17.34 12.20
CA ALA A 51 15.86 -16.48 11.90
C ALA A 51 15.49 -14.98 11.88
N ILE A 52 14.28 -14.64 11.41
CA ILE A 52 13.80 -13.26 11.37
C ILE A 52 13.34 -12.78 12.75
N LYS A 53 12.69 -13.68 13.52
CA LYS A 53 12.20 -13.36 14.87
C LYS A 53 13.33 -13.07 15.86
N ASN A 54 14.43 -13.83 15.77
CA ASN A 54 15.57 -13.70 16.69
C ASN A 54 16.45 -12.47 16.41
N GLU A 55 16.47 -11.92 15.19
CA GLU A 55 17.19 -10.66 14.89
C GLU A 55 16.34 -9.42 15.22
N ALA A 56 15.01 -9.50 15.08
CA ALA A 56 14.11 -8.41 15.44
C ALA A 56 14.13 -8.07 16.95
N ASP A 57 14.36 -9.06 17.81
CA ASP A 57 14.45 -8.87 19.26
C ASP A 57 15.79 -8.25 19.72
N GLN A 58 16.83 -8.22 18.87
CA GLN A 58 18.16 -7.68 19.21
C GLN A 58 18.41 -6.25 18.72
N VAL A 59 17.60 -5.74 17.78
CA VAL A 59 17.66 -4.34 17.36
C VAL A 59 16.76 -3.52 18.27
N GLY A 60 17.35 -2.95 19.33
CA GLY A 60 16.66 -2.11 20.30
C GLY A 60 15.72 -1.09 19.64
N GLY A 61 14.41 -1.25 19.89
CA GLY A 61 13.32 -0.46 19.34
C GLY A 61 13.39 1.02 19.71
N HIS A 62 14.23 1.76 19.00
CA HIS A 62 14.31 3.21 18.99
C HIS A 62 14.20 3.68 17.53
N GLY A 63 12.99 3.74 16.99
CA GLY A 63 12.87 4.15 15.59
C GLY A 63 11.48 4.29 15.01
N LEU A 64 10.44 3.73 15.63
CA LEU A 64 9.10 4.07 15.17
C LEU A 64 8.84 5.55 15.41
N GLY A 65 8.38 6.23 14.37
CA GLY A 65 7.41 7.30 14.49
C GLY A 65 6.16 6.80 15.21
N ARG A 66 6.31 6.37 16.48
CA ARG A 66 5.31 6.56 17.49
C ARG A 66 4.99 8.04 17.36
N ALA A 67 3.86 8.38 16.76
CA ALA A 67 3.18 9.62 17.09
C ALA A 67 3.39 9.78 18.60
N LYS A 68 4.17 10.78 19.05
CA LYS A 68 4.56 10.92 20.45
C LYS A 68 3.28 10.68 21.26
N PRO A 69 3.13 9.55 21.95
CA PRO A 69 1.81 9.09 22.34
C PRO A 69 1.45 9.87 23.59
N GLY A 70 0.65 10.92 23.41
CA GLY A 70 -0.46 11.13 24.34
C GLY A 70 -1.43 9.97 24.18
N GLU A 71 -1.14 8.85 24.84
CA GLU A 71 -2.09 7.84 25.36
C GLU A 71 -3.06 7.11 24.39
N GLY A 72 -2.80 7.03 23.08
CA GLY A 72 -3.82 6.55 22.11
C GLY A 72 -3.61 5.24 21.32
N GLY A 73 -2.40 4.69 21.21
CA GLY A 73 -2.07 3.62 20.23
C GLY A 73 -2.05 4.10 18.77
N GLY A 74 -1.29 3.43 17.90
CA GLY A 74 -1.17 3.77 16.47
C GLY A 74 -2.38 3.33 15.64
N ILE A 75 -2.43 3.72 14.36
CA ILE A 75 -3.50 3.31 13.42
C ILE A 75 -3.65 1.78 13.33
N TYR A 76 -2.55 1.05 13.52
CA TYR A 76 -2.50 -0.42 13.45
C TYR A 76 -2.90 -1.12 14.76
N ASP A 77 -2.98 -0.38 15.88
CA ASP A 77 -3.33 -0.93 17.19
C ASP A 77 -4.78 -0.63 17.59
N THR A 78 -5.48 0.19 16.79
CA THR A 78 -6.85 0.59 17.11
C THR A 78 -7.83 -0.54 16.81
N LYS A 79 -8.82 -0.68 17.70
CA LYS A 79 -9.99 -1.55 17.49
C LYS A 79 -11.13 -0.83 16.75
N ASN A 80 -11.07 0.50 16.68
CA ASN A 80 -12.08 1.34 16.05
C ASN A 80 -11.39 2.51 15.31
N LEU A 81 -11.42 2.48 13.98
CA LEU A 81 -10.79 3.49 13.13
C LEU A 81 -11.54 4.84 13.17
N LYS A 82 -12.85 4.86 13.47
CA LYS A 82 -13.61 6.12 13.63
C LYS A 82 -13.20 6.85 14.91
N GLU A 83 -13.06 6.13 16.02
CA GLU A 83 -12.56 6.72 17.27
C GLU A 83 -11.12 7.23 17.11
N TYR A 84 -10.26 6.44 16.45
CA TYR A 84 -8.91 6.88 16.09
C TYR A 84 -8.94 8.17 15.28
N TYR A 85 -9.73 8.19 14.20
CA TYR A 85 -9.93 9.34 13.31
C TYR A 85 -10.32 10.61 14.07
N GLU A 86 -11.37 10.56 14.90
CA GLU A 86 -11.84 11.73 15.65
C GLU A 86 -10.83 12.24 16.67
N ARG A 87 -10.01 11.32 17.22
CA ARG A 87 -8.95 11.67 18.18
C ARG A 87 -7.77 12.34 17.50
N VAL A 88 -7.23 11.74 16.43
CA VAL A 88 -5.98 12.24 15.81
C VAL A 88 -6.18 13.59 15.12
N LYS A 89 -7.35 13.86 14.54
CA LYS A 89 -7.65 15.16 13.89
C LYS A 89 -7.54 16.37 14.81
N LYS A 90 -7.66 16.16 16.13
CA LYS A 90 -7.51 17.23 17.13
C LYS A 90 -6.06 17.69 17.29
N ASN A 91 -5.10 17.03 16.64
CA ASN A 91 -3.67 17.29 16.77
C ASN A 91 -2.99 17.52 15.40
N PRO A 92 -3.39 18.54 14.62
CA PRO A 92 -2.82 18.81 13.29
C PRO A 92 -1.29 19.01 13.33
N GLN A 93 -0.75 19.64 14.38
CA GLN A 93 0.68 19.88 14.55
C GLN A 93 1.55 18.61 14.57
N ASN A 94 0.93 17.45 14.82
CA ASN A 94 1.60 16.15 14.89
C ASN A 94 1.25 15.22 13.70
N GLY A 95 0.67 15.74 12.61
CA GLY A 95 0.24 14.90 11.49
C GLY A 95 -1.16 14.30 11.66
N GLY A 96 -1.98 14.87 12.56
CA GLY A 96 -3.28 14.33 12.90
C GLY A 96 -4.24 14.16 11.72
N TYR A 97 -4.26 15.10 10.77
CA TYR A 97 -5.10 15.00 9.58
C TYR A 97 -4.59 13.96 8.59
N PHE A 98 -3.27 13.80 8.46
CA PHE A 98 -2.67 12.75 7.66
C PHE A 98 -3.07 11.36 8.17
N TYR A 99 -2.97 11.12 9.48
CA TYR A 99 -3.39 9.85 10.07
C TYR A 99 -4.91 9.64 10.07
N ALA A 100 -5.69 10.71 10.10
CA ALA A 100 -7.13 10.63 9.88
C ALA A 100 -7.46 10.19 8.44
N GLN A 101 -6.74 10.74 7.47
CA GLN A 101 -6.87 10.36 6.05
C GLN A 101 -6.49 8.88 5.84
N ALA A 102 -5.44 8.41 6.52
CA ALA A 102 -5.05 7.00 6.53
C ALA A 102 -6.17 6.09 7.07
N ALA A 103 -6.79 6.47 8.20
CA ALA A 103 -7.86 5.71 8.82
C ALA A 103 -9.10 5.60 7.91
N ILE A 104 -9.51 6.71 7.29
CA ILE A 104 -10.67 6.69 6.38
C ILE A 104 -10.39 5.93 5.09
N THR A 105 -9.16 6.02 4.56
CA THR A 105 -8.75 5.30 3.36
C THR A 105 -8.79 3.79 3.58
N SER A 106 -8.35 3.33 4.77
CA SER A 106 -8.45 1.92 5.19
C SER A 106 -9.89 1.41 5.23
N CYS A 107 -10.86 2.30 5.46
CA CYS A 107 -12.28 1.97 5.47
C CYS A 107 -13.01 2.21 4.15
N ARG A 108 -12.33 2.74 3.12
CA ARG A 108 -12.98 3.09 1.85
C ARG A 108 -13.46 1.86 1.09
N GLN A 109 -12.72 0.74 1.16
CA GLN A 109 -13.14 -0.54 0.59
C GLN A 109 -14.37 -1.13 1.31
N LYS A 110 -14.70 -0.70 2.54
CA LYS A 110 -15.94 -1.14 3.22
C LYS A 110 -17.20 -0.87 2.38
N VAL A 111 -17.23 0.25 1.65
CA VAL A 111 -18.41 0.66 0.87
C VAL A 111 -18.70 -0.31 -0.28
N SER A 112 -17.66 -0.83 -0.96
CA SER A 112 -17.83 -1.87 -1.97
C SER A 112 -18.15 -3.23 -1.34
N LEU A 113 -17.56 -3.54 -0.19
CA LEU A 113 -17.71 -4.84 0.49
C LEU A 113 -19.06 -5.06 1.17
N LEU A 114 -19.79 -4.01 1.54
CA LEU A 114 -21.13 -4.11 2.15
C LEU A 114 -22.24 -4.41 1.14
N THR A 115 -21.96 -4.29 -0.15
CA THR A 115 -22.97 -4.42 -1.22
C THR A 115 -22.86 -5.71 -2.02
N MET A 116 -21.79 -6.50 -1.85
CA MET A 116 -21.64 -7.78 -2.54
C MET A 116 -22.54 -8.86 -1.92
N PRO A 117 -23.44 -9.50 -2.70
CA PRO A 117 -24.22 -10.63 -2.24
C PRO A 117 -23.29 -11.79 -1.84
N GLN A 118 -23.54 -12.39 -0.67
CA GLN A 118 -22.78 -13.55 -0.17
C GLN A 118 -22.95 -14.83 -1.02
N SER A 119 -23.72 -14.77 -2.11
CA SER A 119 -24.16 -15.90 -2.93
C SER A 119 -23.29 -16.19 -4.16
N GLY A 120 -22.20 -15.45 -4.40
CA GLY A 120 -21.38 -15.55 -5.61
C GLY A 120 -20.06 -16.33 -5.51
N PHE A 121 -19.73 -16.91 -4.35
CA PHE A 121 -18.40 -17.48 -4.09
C PHE A 121 -18.36 -18.99 -4.29
N SER A 122 -17.29 -19.49 -4.95
CA SER A 122 -17.07 -20.91 -5.25
C SER A 122 -16.80 -21.75 -3.97
N SER A 123 -16.91 -23.07 -4.11
CA SER A 123 -17.10 -24.06 -3.05
C SER A 123 -15.87 -24.45 -2.20
N GLU A 124 -14.77 -23.69 -2.22
CA GLU A 124 -13.65 -23.98 -1.30
C GLU A 124 -13.95 -23.42 0.10
N ASN A 125 -14.37 -24.32 1.00
CA ASN A 125 -14.94 -23.96 2.29
C ASN A 125 -13.98 -23.13 3.17
N ILE A 126 -12.67 -23.40 3.11
CA ILE A 126 -11.66 -22.76 3.97
C ILE A 126 -11.38 -21.31 3.55
N VAL A 127 -11.19 -21.05 2.25
CA VAL A 127 -10.94 -19.68 1.75
C VAL A 127 -12.15 -18.80 2.06
N ARG A 128 -13.37 -19.33 1.84
CA ARG A 128 -14.62 -18.63 2.16
C ARG A 128 -14.74 -18.26 3.63
N GLU A 129 -14.41 -19.17 4.54
CA GLU A 129 -14.41 -18.88 5.98
C GLU A 129 -13.45 -17.74 6.32
N LYS A 130 -12.23 -17.75 5.77
CA LYS A 130 -11.26 -16.65 5.95
C LYS A 130 -11.77 -15.32 5.39
N GLN A 131 -12.40 -15.31 4.23
CA GLN A 131 -13.01 -14.11 3.64
C GLN A 131 -14.12 -13.54 4.53
N ILE A 132 -15.00 -14.38 5.07
CA ILE A 132 -16.07 -13.95 5.98
C ILE A 132 -15.48 -13.36 7.27
N LEU A 133 -14.44 -13.98 7.82
CA LEU A 133 -13.75 -13.48 9.01
C LEU A 133 -13.08 -12.12 8.74
N ALA A 134 -12.35 -11.99 7.63
CA ALA A 134 -11.72 -10.71 7.23
C ALA A 134 -12.78 -9.62 6.99
N GLN A 135 -13.88 -9.94 6.31
CA GLN A 135 -14.98 -9.01 6.08
C GLN A 135 -15.61 -8.55 7.40
N ASN A 136 -15.88 -9.46 8.33
CA ASN A 136 -16.41 -9.11 9.65
C ASN A 136 -15.45 -8.25 10.45
N LYS A 137 -14.14 -8.54 10.40
CA LYS A 137 -13.12 -7.74 11.08
C LYS A 137 -13.01 -6.34 10.51
N LEU A 138 -13.03 -6.18 9.19
CA LEU A 138 -13.08 -4.86 8.55
C LEU A 138 -14.35 -4.09 8.94
N ARG A 139 -15.51 -4.76 9.04
CA ARG A 139 -16.75 -4.12 9.51
C ARG A 139 -16.64 -3.60 10.94
N GLU A 140 -16.04 -4.39 11.84
CA GLU A 140 -15.77 -4.00 13.23
C GLU A 140 -14.82 -2.79 13.29
N LEU A 141 -13.65 -2.88 12.64
CA LEU A 141 -12.65 -1.80 12.61
C LEU A 141 -13.22 -0.50 12.06
N CYS A 142 -14.07 -0.59 11.03
CA CYS A 142 -14.68 0.56 10.37
C CYS A 142 -16.07 0.90 10.90
N GLN A 143 -16.48 0.38 12.06
CA GLN A 143 -17.74 0.73 12.69
C GLN A 143 -17.79 2.25 12.99
N GLY A 144 -18.95 2.86 12.76
CA GLY A 144 -19.16 4.29 13.04
C GLY A 144 -18.79 5.25 11.89
N PHE A 145 -18.09 4.80 10.85
CA PHE A 145 -18.03 5.56 9.60
C PHE A 145 -19.33 5.39 8.80
N SER A 146 -19.95 6.52 8.44
CA SER A 146 -21.02 6.59 7.47
C SER A 146 -20.48 6.62 6.03
N ASP A 147 -21.31 6.32 5.04
CA ASP A 147 -20.93 6.46 3.63
C ASP A 147 -20.59 7.91 3.25
N ALA A 148 -21.27 8.87 3.90
CA ALA A 148 -21.00 10.29 3.75
C ALA A 148 -19.61 10.64 4.28
N ASP A 149 -19.26 10.12 5.48
CA ASP A 149 -17.91 10.28 6.03
C ASP A 149 -16.87 9.82 4.99
N ILE A 150 -17.03 8.63 4.40
CA ILE A 150 -16.02 8.05 3.50
C ILE A 150 -15.87 8.83 2.19
N LYS A 151 -16.95 9.34 1.59
CA LYS A 151 -16.91 10.02 0.28
C LYS A 151 -16.40 11.45 0.34
N GLU A 152 -16.81 12.22 1.35
CA GLU A 152 -16.53 13.66 1.44
C GLU A 152 -15.19 13.93 2.15
N SER A 153 -14.82 13.07 3.11
CA SER A 153 -13.70 13.33 4.00
C SER A 153 -12.33 13.40 3.34
N TYR A 154 -12.05 12.67 2.26
CA TYR A 154 -10.67 12.63 1.74
C TYR A 154 -10.17 14.02 1.33
N ILE A 155 -10.95 14.71 0.49
CA ILE A 155 -10.61 16.05 -0.02
C ILE A 155 -10.63 17.06 1.13
N ASP A 156 -11.63 16.96 2.00
CA ASP A 156 -11.78 17.87 3.14
C ASP A 156 -10.65 17.73 4.17
N LEU A 157 -10.19 16.50 4.44
CA LEU A 157 -9.07 16.25 5.35
C LEU A 157 -7.78 16.82 4.78
N GLN A 158 -7.52 16.63 3.49
CA GLN A 158 -6.35 17.21 2.84
C GLN A 158 -6.38 18.74 2.87
N ARG A 159 -7.52 19.35 2.53
CA ARG A 159 -7.69 20.81 2.54
C ARG A 159 -7.56 21.38 3.97
N ASN A 160 -8.28 20.81 4.93
CA ASN A 160 -8.28 21.27 6.31
C ASN A 160 -6.92 21.04 6.97
N GLY A 161 -6.29 19.89 6.74
CA GLY A 161 -4.94 19.60 7.21
C GLY A 161 -3.93 20.61 6.70
N ARG A 162 -3.96 20.94 5.41
CA ARG A 162 -3.11 22.00 4.83
C ARG A 162 -3.38 23.35 5.49
N ASN A 163 -4.65 23.76 5.59
CA ASN A 163 -5.04 25.04 6.18
C ASN A 163 -4.62 25.17 7.67
N LEU A 164 -4.59 24.06 8.40
CA LEU A 164 -4.20 24.00 9.80
C LEU A 164 -2.69 23.73 10.00
N GLY A 165 -1.91 23.66 8.92
CA GLY A 165 -0.46 23.47 9.00
C GLY A 165 -0.04 22.05 9.39
N ASP A 166 -0.82 21.02 9.05
CA ASP A 166 -0.45 19.64 9.30
C ASP A 166 0.83 19.27 8.50
N PRO A 167 1.95 18.97 9.20
CA PRO A 167 3.25 18.85 8.55
C PRO A 167 3.38 17.60 7.67
N LEU A 168 2.57 16.56 7.89
CA LEU A 168 2.62 15.33 7.09
C LEU A 168 1.73 15.45 5.85
N ILE A 169 0.57 16.11 5.96
CA ILE A 169 -0.25 16.47 4.79
C ILE A 169 0.53 17.39 3.86
N ILE A 170 1.19 18.42 4.39
CA ILE A 170 2.00 19.34 3.58
C ILE A 170 3.12 18.57 2.88
N ALA A 171 3.90 17.77 3.61
CA ALA A 171 4.99 17.01 2.99
C ALA A 171 4.49 16.02 1.92
N GLN A 172 3.34 15.36 2.15
CA GLN A 172 2.70 14.50 1.15
C GLN A 172 2.31 15.31 -0.10
N GLN A 173 1.69 16.47 0.06
CA GLN A 173 1.26 17.31 -1.06
C GLN A 173 2.44 17.87 -1.83
N ASP A 174 3.47 18.39 -1.16
CA ASP A 174 4.68 18.89 -1.80
C ASP A 174 5.38 17.81 -2.66
N MET A 175 5.33 16.53 -2.23
CA MET A 175 5.82 15.41 -3.01
C MET A 175 4.93 15.07 -4.22
N ILE A 176 3.61 15.20 -4.08
CA ILE A 176 2.67 14.94 -5.18
C ILE A 176 2.77 16.05 -6.24
N ASP A 177 2.87 17.29 -5.79
CA ASP A 177 2.83 18.52 -6.59
C ASP A 177 4.20 18.90 -7.18
N SER A 178 5.29 18.26 -6.74
CA SER A 178 6.63 18.53 -7.26
C SER A 178 6.69 18.34 -8.78
N SER A 179 7.16 19.38 -9.46
CA SER A 179 7.14 19.51 -10.92
C SER A 179 8.51 19.82 -11.54
N THR A 180 9.54 19.96 -10.71
CA THR A 180 10.95 20.10 -11.10
C THR A 180 11.83 19.16 -10.28
N LYS A 181 13.06 18.92 -10.74
CA LYS A 181 14.04 18.10 -10.02
C LYS A 181 14.34 18.67 -8.63
N GLU A 182 14.49 19.99 -8.55
CA GLU A 182 14.80 20.72 -7.33
C GLU A 182 13.63 20.65 -6.32
N GLU A 183 12.39 20.83 -6.78
CA GLU A 183 11.19 20.66 -5.95
C GLU A 183 11.08 19.22 -5.44
N PHE A 184 11.29 18.24 -6.31
CA PHE A 184 11.24 16.83 -5.96
C PHE A 184 12.29 16.46 -4.90
N GLU A 185 13.54 16.91 -5.08
CA GLU A 185 14.61 16.68 -4.10
C GLU A 185 14.30 17.34 -2.75
N SER A 186 13.79 18.58 -2.77
CA SER A 186 13.35 19.29 -1.56
C SER A 186 12.22 18.54 -0.84
N SER A 187 11.23 18.05 -1.59
CA SER A 187 10.12 17.27 -1.06
C SER A 187 10.60 15.92 -0.48
N LEU A 188 11.50 15.21 -1.16
CA LEU A 188 12.12 14.00 -0.63
C LEU A 188 12.83 14.28 0.69
N LYS A 189 13.67 15.32 0.73
CA LYS A 189 14.35 15.73 1.96
C LYS A 189 13.37 16.02 3.10
N ASN A 190 12.25 16.70 2.82
CA ASN A 190 11.21 16.98 3.80
C ASN A 190 10.51 15.71 4.32
N ILE A 191 10.12 14.78 3.43
CA ILE A 191 9.52 13.47 3.79
C ILE A 191 10.46 12.70 4.72
N PHE A 192 11.72 12.54 4.34
CA PHE A 192 12.71 11.75 5.09
C PHE A 192 13.13 12.44 6.40
N ALA A 193 13.07 13.77 6.48
CA ALA A 193 13.26 14.48 7.74
C ALA A 193 12.17 14.18 8.78
N LYS A 194 10.98 13.70 8.37
CA LYS A 194 9.92 13.28 9.30
C LYS A 194 10.23 11.92 9.95
N LYS A 195 11.07 11.09 9.32
CA LYS A 195 11.37 9.71 9.76
C LYS A 195 10.11 8.90 10.04
N ASP A 196 9.08 9.15 9.23
CA ASP A 196 7.77 8.53 9.34
C ASP A 196 7.63 7.51 8.21
N VAL A 197 7.75 6.24 8.57
CA VAL A 197 7.68 5.12 7.63
C VAL A 197 6.33 5.08 6.92
N TYR A 198 5.23 5.34 7.63
CA TYR A 198 3.91 5.33 7.04
C TYR A 198 3.77 6.46 6.01
N LEU A 199 4.25 7.66 6.32
CA LEU A 199 4.32 8.76 5.36
C LEU A 199 5.09 8.36 4.11
N ALA A 200 6.33 7.87 4.25
CA ALA A 200 7.15 7.45 3.12
C ALA A 200 6.46 6.37 2.28
N SER A 201 5.88 5.34 2.92
CA SER A 201 5.11 4.29 2.24
C SER A 201 3.80 4.78 1.62
N SER A 202 3.23 5.89 2.07
CA SER A 202 2.03 6.45 1.44
C SER A 202 2.34 7.24 0.16
N VAL A 203 3.58 7.73 0.01
CA VAL A 203 3.98 8.57 -1.13
C VAL A 203 5.01 7.93 -2.06
N TRP A 204 5.51 6.72 -1.75
CA TRP A 204 6.51 6.03 -2.56
C TRP A 204 6.19 5.96 -4.07
N PRO A 205 4.91 5.85 -4.53
CA PRO A 205 4.64 5.85 -5.97
C PRO A 205 5.12 7.11 -6.68
N ASN A 206 5.27 8.21 -5.93
CA ASN A 206 5.77 9.48 -6.43
C ASN A 206 7.30 9.56 -6.47
N PHE A 207 8.04 8.65 -5.83
CA PHE A 207 9.51 8.66 -5.86
C PHE A 207 10.07 8.38 -7.26
N GLY A 208 9.28 7.71 -8.12
CA GLY A 208 9.64 7.47 -9.51
C GLY A 208 9.30 8.60 -10.48
N LYS A 209 8.77 9.75 -9.98
CA LYS A 209 8.37 10.89 -10.83
C LYS A 209 9.53 11.67 -11.46
N ILE A 210 10.78 11.37 -11.12
CA ILE A 210 11.96 12.05 -11.68
C ILE A 210 11.96 12.01 -13.22
N ARG A 211 11.37 10.96 -13.83
CA ARG A 211 11.24 10.82 -15.29
C ARG A 211 10.16 11.69 -15.94
N GLY A 212 9.35 12.41 -15.17
CA GLY A 212 8.55 13.52 -15.69
C GLY A 212 9.42 14.66 -16.26
N PHE A 213 10.70 14.75 -15.86
CA PHE A 213 11.59 15.84 -16.26
C PHE A 213 12.40 15.56 -17.53
N ASP A 214 12.65 14.30 -17.87
CA ASP A 214 13.44 13.91 -19.06
C ASP A 214 12.59 13.68 -20.33
N GLY A 215 11.26 13.70 -20.20
CA GLY A 215 10.32 13.53 -21.30
C GLY A 215 10.15 12.10 -21.84
N SER A 216 10.79 11.09 -21.22
CA SER A 216 10.76 9.70 -21.68
C SER A 216 9.45 8.97 -21.38
N GLY A 217 8.66 9.47 -20.42
CA GLY A 217 7.34 8.95 -20.05
C GLY A 217 7.35 7.55 -19.42
N LYS A 218 8.52 6.99 -19.09
CA LYS A 218 8.63 5.70 -18.40
C LYS A 218 8.71 5.92 -16.89
N ASN A 219 8.15 5.01 -16.08
CA ASN A 219 8.38 5.02 -14.64
C ASN A 219 9.74 4.36 -14.34
N GLU A 220 10.57 4.99 -13.52
CA GLU A 220 11.80 4.41 -12.98
C GLU A 220 11.95 4.88 -11.54
N PHE A 221 12.28 3.94 -10.68
CA PHE A 221 12.59 4.23 -9.28
C PHE A 221 14.08 4.03 -9.08
N PHE A 222 14.69 4.89 -8.28
CA PHE A 222 16.10 4.80 -7.96
C PHE A 222 16.28 4.55 -6.47
N PHE A 223 17.18 3.63 -6.12
CA PHE A 223 17.56 3.38 -4.74
C PHE A 223 18.99 2.81 -4.64
N GLU A 224 19.84 3.42 -3.79
CA GLU A 224 21.21 2.93 -3.50
C GLU A 224 22.11 2.72 -4.74
N GLY A 225 22.00 3.56 -5.77
CA GLY A 225 22.80 3.36 -7.00
C GLY A 225 22.09 2.56 -8.08
N GLU A 226 20.99 1.88 -7.75
CA GLU A 226 20.28 0.99 -8.64
C GLU A 226 19.02 1.64 -9.22
N SER A 227 18.74 1.34 -10.49
CA SER A 227 17.51 1.69 -11.17
C SER A 227 16.56 0.49 -11.23
N TYR A 228 15.29 0.73 -10.95
CA TYR A 228 14.19 -0.21 -11.05
C TYR A 228 13.25 0.28 -12.15
N SER A 229 13.40 -0.25 -13.37
CA SER A 229 12.75 0.32 -14.56
C SER A 229 12.08 -0.71 -15.47
N THR A 230 12.40 -2.00 -15.31
CA THR A 230 11.67 -3.09 -15.97
C THR A 230 10.44 -3.50 -15.16
N ASP A 231 9.42 -4.09 -15.80
CA ASP A 231 8.22 -4.57 -15.09
C ASP A 231 8.57 -5.49 -13.90
N ARG A 232 9.61 -6.32 -14.07
CA ARG A 232 10.07 -7.22 -13.01
C ARG A 232 10.68 -6.47 -11.83
N GLU A 233 11.57 -5.52 -12.09
CA GLU A 233 12.20 -4.70 -11.05
C GLU A 233 11.17 -3.80 -10.35
N LEU A 234 10.26 -3.21 -11.12
CA LEU A 234 9.14 -2.43 -10.59
C LEU A 234 8.28 -3.27 -9.64
N THR A 235 8.01 -4.52 -10.00
CA THR A 235 7.28 -5.46 -9.12
C THR A 235 8.04 -5.71 -7.81
N ILE A 236 9.36 -5.90 -7.86
CA ILE A 236 10.21 -6.07 -6.66
C ILE A 236 10.18 -4.81 -5.79
N TYR A 237 10.32 -3.62 -6.40
CA TYR A 237 10.30 -2.35 -5.70
C TYR A 237 8.95 -2.08 -5.01
N GLN A 238 7.85 -2.35 -5.71
CA GLN A 238 6.49 -2.26 -5.18
C GLN A 238 6.26 -3.21 -4.01
N ALA A 239 6.64 -4.48 -4.18
CA ALA A 239 6.54 -5.50 -3.14
C ALA A 239 7.36 -5.13 -1.89
N ALA A 240 8.55 -4.56 -2.06
CA ALA A 240 9.37 -4.09 -0.96
C ALA A 240 8.63 -3.01 -0.14
N TRP A 241 8.03 -2.01 -0.79
CA TRP A 241 7.24 -0.97 -0.11
C TRP A 241 5.99 -1.50 0.60
N GLN A 242 5.44 -2.63 0.19
CA GLN A 242 4.35 -3.29 0.94
C GLN A 242 4.85 -3.88 2.28
N ILE A 243 6.11 -4.33 2.34
CA ILE A 243 6.73 -4.93 3.54
C ILE A 243 7.33 -3.88 4.48
N VAL A 244 7.74 -2.71 3.96
CA VAL A 244 8.41 -1.64 4.72
C VAL A 244 7.75 -1.31 6.09
N PRO A 245 6.42 -1.18 6.21
CA PRO A 245 5.79 -0.96 7.52
C PRO A 245 6.09 -2.08 8.52
N CYS A 246 6.06 -3.33 8.06
CA CYS A 246 6.18 -4.55 8.87
C CYS A 246 7.59 -4.68 9.46
N VAL A 247 8.62 -4.49 8.63
CA VAL A 247 10.03 -4.48 9.10
C VAL A 247 10.33 -3.33 10.05
N SER A 248 9.51 -2.28 10.03
CA SER A 248 9.61 -1.16 10.96
C SER A 248 8.85 -1.40 12.27
N GLY A 249 8.31 -2.61 12.49
CA GLY A 249 7.63 -3.00 13.73
C GLY A 249 6.11 -2.81 13.72
N VAL A 250 5.51 -2.48 12.58
CA VAL A 250 4.05 -2.50 12.43
C VAL A 250 3.53 -3.94 12.40
N ARG A 251 2.41 -4.21 13.05
CA ARG A 251 1.74 -5.52 13.01
C ARG A 251 1.06 -5.76 11.66
N CYS A 252 1.71 -6.53 10.81
CA CYS A 252 1.25 -6.90 9.47
C CYS A 252 0.64 -8.31 9.42
N GLU A 253 -0.34 -8.58 10.29
CA GLU A 253 -1.03 -9.86 10.40
C GLU A 253 -2.50 -9.73 9.97
N MET A 254 -3.13 -10.81 9.48
CA MET A 254 -4.53 -10.82 9.01
C MET A 254 -5.54 -10.21 10.00
N GLY A 255 -5.24 -10.22 11.31
CA GLY A 255 -6.10 -9.65 12.36
C GLY A 255 -5.96 -8.14 12.60
N SER A 256 -4.90 -7.50 12.09
CA SER A 256 -4.59 -6.08 12.32
C SER A 256 -4.34 -5.28 11.04
N ASP A 257 -4.02 -5.95 9.95
CA ASP A 257 -3.64 -5.32 8.69
C ASP A 257 -4.83 -5.21 7.73
N THR A 258 -5.31 -3.99 7.55
CA THR A 258 -6.48 -3.71 6.68
C THR A 258 -6.23 -4.02 5.22
N VAL A 259 -4.98 -4.03 4.75
CA VAL A 259 -4.69 -4.40 3.36
C VAL A 259 -4.75 -5.92 3.19
N LEU A 260 -4.22 -6.70 4.14
CA LEU A 260 -4.37 -8.17 4.11
C LEU A 260 -5.84 -8.57 4.13
N MET A 261 -6.62 -7.94 5.01
CA MET A 261 -8.06 -8.18 5.07
C MET A 261 -8.73 -7.80 3.75
N ALA A 262 -8.41 -6.63 3.19
CA ALA A 262 -8.99 -6.19 1.93
C ALA A 262 -8.64 -7.13 0.77
N THR A 263 -7.37 -7.51 0.62
CA THR A 263 -6.93 -8.46 -0.39
C THR A 263 -7.60 -9.83 -0.23
N CYS A 264 -7.76 -10.33 1.00
CA CYS A 264 -8.51 -11.55 1.25
C CYS A 264 -9.96 -11.43 0.77
N VAL A 265 -10.66 -10.33 1.09
CA VAL A 265 -12.06 -10.15 0.70
C VAL A 265 -12.21 -9.91 -0.81
N ASP A 266 -11.39 -9.05 -1.41
CA ASP A 266 -11.51 -8.63 -2.81
C ASP A 266 -10.98 -9.70 -3.79
N GLU A 267 -9.89 -10.39 -3.43
CA GLU A 267 -9.16 -11.28 -4.35
C GLU A 267 -9.17 -12.76 -3.92
N GLY A 268 -9.66 -13.07 -2.72
CA GLY A 268 -9.61 -14.44 -2.18
C GLY A 268 -8.22 -14.88 -1.71
N VAL A 269 -7.23 -13.99 -1.75
CA VAL A 269 -5.85 -14.26 -1.32
C VAL A 269 -5.71 -13.97 0.17
N CYS A 270 -5.99 -14.98 0.99
CA CYS A 270 -6.07 -14.85 2.45
C CYS A 270 -4.80 -15.33 3.17
N MET A 271 -3.75 -14.49 3.11
CA MET A 271 -2.45 -14.76 3.73
C MET A 271 -2.38 -14.26 5.18
N GLU A 272 -1.69 -15.00 6.04
CA GLU A 272 -1.58 -14.65 7.46
C GLU A 272 -0.72 -13.39 7.72
N THR A 273 0.26 -13.12 6.85
CA THR A 273 1.18 -11.98 6.96
C THR A 273 1.39 -11.28 5.62
N ARG A 274 1.91 -10.04 5.67
CA ARG A 274 2.24 -9.27 4.47
C ARG A 274 3.37 -9.88 3.66
N GLU A 275 4.37 -10.43 4.34
CA GLU A 275 5.45 -11.18 3.72
C GLU A 275 4.91 -12.42 2.99
N GLY A 276 3.92 -13.11 3.56
CA GLY A 276 3.24 -14.23 2.91
C GLY A 276 2.44 -13.80 1.67
N LEU A 277 1.78 -12.63 1.71
CA LEU A 277 1.13 -12.04 0.53
C LEU A 277 2.12 -11.74 -0.58
N VAL A 278 3.25 -11.11 -0.24
CA VAL A 278 4.31 -10.81 -1.22
C VAL A 278 4.95 -12.10 -1.75
N GLU A 279 5.16 -13.10 -0.91
CA GLU A 279 5.64 -14.42 -1.37
C GLU A 279 4.67 -15.06 -2.36
N HIS A 280 3.37 -15.01 -2.08
CA HIS A 280 2.33 -15.51 -2.98
C HIS A 280 2.36 -14.80 -4.34
N GLN A 281 2.53 -13.48 -4.36
CA GLN A 281 2.65 -12.69 -5.61
C GLN A 281 3.80 -13.16 -6.50
N PHE A 282 4.89 -13.68 -5.93
CA PHE A 282 6.05 -14.17 -6.68
C PHE A 282 5.98 -15.66 -7.03
N GLY A 283 5.08 -16.43 -6.43
CA GLY A 283 4.89 -17.85 -6.70
C GLY A 283 6.19 -18.66 -6.54
N SER A 284 6.69 -19.22 -7.65
CA SER A 284 7.92 -20.01 -7.69
C SER A 284 9.21 -19.18 -7.77
N ASP A 285 9.14 -17.87 -8.06
CA ASP A 285 10.33 -17.02 -8.12
C ASP A 285 10.77 -16.55 -6.73
N LYS A 286 11.38 -17.47 -5.99
CA LYS A 286 11.94 -17.21 -4.66
C LYS A 286 13.10 -16.22 -4.68
N ALA A 287 13.76 -16.01 -5.82
CA ALA A 287 14.87 -15.07 -5.91
C ALA A 287 14.38 -13.62 -5.86
N SER A 288 13.36 -13.28 -6.62
CA SER A 288 12.75 -11.95 -6.57
C SER A 288 12.04 -11.67 -5.24
N TYR A 289 11.39 -12.67 -4.64
CA TYR A 289 10.84 -12.55 -3.29
C TYR A 289 11.90 -12.14 -2.27
N ARG A 290 13.03 -12.87 -2.22
CA ARG A 290 14.14 -12.53 -1.31
C ARG A 290 14.69 -11.13 -1.56
N LYS A 291 14.86 -10.75 -2.84
CA LYS A 291 15.26 -9.38 -3.20
C LYS A 291 14.29 -8.32 -2.67
N ALA A 292 12.98 -8.56 -2.74
CA ALA A 292 11.98 -7.63 -2.22
C ALA A 292 12.05 -7.48 -0.69
N VAL A 293 12.23 -8.59 0.03
CA VAL A 293 12.40 -8.59 1.50
C VAL A 293 13.67 -7.83 1.91
N ASP A 294 14.80 -8.11 1.25
CA ASP A 294 16.08 -7.43 1.54
C ASP A 294 15.99 -5.93 1.23
N LEU A 295 15.36 -5.58 0.10
CA LEU A 295 15.11 -4.19 -0.28
C LEU A 295 14.20 -3.49 0.74
N ALA A 296 13.17 -4.16 1.27
CA ALA A 296 12.28 -3.56 2.28
C ALA A 296 13.02 -3.14 3.55
N ARG A 297 13.95 -3.97 4.03
CA ARG A 297 14.79 -3.63 5.20
C ARG A 297 15.65 -2.40 4.92
N LYS A 298 16.28 -2.34 3.73
CA LYS A 298 17.10 -1.18 3.33
C LYS A 298 16.26 0.09 3.19
N LEU A 299 15.09 0.01 2.57
CA LEU A 299 14.15 1.13 2.42
C LEU A 299 13.69 1.66 3.79
N SER A 300 13.27 0.77 4.68
CA SER A 300 12.88 1.14 6.06
C SER A 300 14.01 1.85 6.79
N ASN A 301 15.22 1.25 6.80
CA ASN A 301 16.39 1.85 7.42
C ASN A 301 16.76 3.21 6.80
N ALA A 302 16.62 3.38 5.48
CA ALA A 302 16.86 4.67 4.83
C ALA A 302 15.88 5.75 5.31
N VAL A 303 14.60 5.40 5.50
CA VAL A 303 13.59 6.33 6.05
C VAL A 303 13.90 6.71 7.50
N GLU A 304 14.18 5.72 8.35
CA GLU A 304 14.48 5.95 9.78
C GLU A 304 15.76 6.79 9.99
N GLN A 305 16.76 6.60 9.13
CA GLN A 305 17.99 7.37 9.13
C GLN A 305 17.87 8.72 8.40
N GLY A 306 16.76 9.00 7.72
CA GLY A 306 16.57 10.22 6.93
C GLY A 306 17.48 10.32 5.70
N ARG A 307 17.91 9.18 5.13
CA ARG A 307 18.85 9.08 4.01
C ARG A 307 18.16 9.25 2.64
N TYR A 308 17.58 10.42 2.41
CA TYR A 308 16.85 10.72 1.16
C TYR A 308 17.73 10.66 -0.09
N GLN A 309 19.04 10.95 0.03
CA GLN A 309 19.99 10.95 -1.08
C GLN A 309 20.11 9.59 -1.77
N LEU A 310 19.74 8.49 -1.09
CA LEU A 310 19.74 7.16 -1.69
C LEU A 310 18.68 7.01 -2.78
N PHE A 311 17.68 7.89 -2.82
CA PHE A 311 16.56 7.87 -3.79
C PHE A 311 16.80 8.79 -5.00
N LEU A 312 17.97 9.42 -5.08
CA LEU A 312 18.32 10.33 -6.17
C LEU A 312 19.28 9.64 -7.15
N PRO A 313 19.07 9.74 -8.47
CA PRO A 313 20.00 9.20 -9.45
C PRO A 313 21.40 9.84 -9.29
N PRO A 314 22.47 9.19 -9.78
CA PRO A 314 23.82 9.77 -9.76
C PRO A 314 23.81 11.10 -10.50
N GLN A 315 24.56 12.08 -9.97
CA GLN A 315 24.73 13.39 -10.60
C GLN A 315 25.70 13.35 -11.78
#